data_AF-A0A2H6IP84-F1
#
_entry.id   AF-A0A2H6IP84-F1
#
_cell.length_a   1.000
_cell.length_b   1.000
_cell.length_c   1.000
_cell.angle_alpha   90.00
_cell.angle_beta   90.00
_cell.angle_gamma   90.00
#
_symmetry.space_group_name_H-M   'P 1'
#
loop_
_entity.id
_entity.type
_entity.pdbx_description
1 polymer ?
#
loop_
_entity_poly.entity_id
_entity_poly.type
_entity_poly.pdbx_seq_one_letter_code
_entity_poly.pdbx_strand_id
1 'polypeptide(L)'
;MKTKNLSLFLILILVFISLFIFLISCGGNKDSTTTAPPPGSWGTAGLIEGGTGNAYVPHVSMDASGNAIAVWYQDDGININIYANRYVAGAGWGTAGLIEGGAGNAFVPRVSMDGSGSNAIAVWYQHDGTRYNIWANRYVAGAGWGTAELIETDDIRDARNPQISVDGSGNAVAVWFQNDGTRWNIWANRYVAGVGWGTAGLIETDDTGSANSPQVSVAADGNAIAVWYQDDGTRDNIRANRYVAGIGWGTAELIETDNTGDARNPQISVDGSGNAIAVWYQNDGTRWNILANRFNRILL
;
A
#
# COMPACT_ATOMS: atom_id res chain seq x y z
N MET A 1 82.67 -20.23 -14.49
CA MET A 1 82.40 -21.33 -13.54
C MET A 1 82.32 -20.74 -12.14
N LYS A 2 81.22 -21.03 -11.40
CA LYS A 2 81.02 -20.84 -9.94
C LYS A 2 81.01 -19.38 -9.44
N THR A 3 79.83 -18.76 -9.26
CA THR A 3 78.96 -18.72 -8.05
C THR A 3 79.48 -17.92 -6.86
N LYS A 4 78.58 -17.05 -6.33
CA LYS A 4 78.47 -16.49 -4.96
C LYS A 4 79.39 -15.29 -4.67
N ASN A 5 79.01 -14.21 -3.98
CA ASN A 5 77.89 -13.84 -3.11
C ASN A 5 77.95 -12.29 -3.00
N LEU A 6 76.84 -11.57 -3.12
CA LEU A 6 76.09 -10.93 -2.01
C LEU A 6 76.77 -9.71 -1.34
N SER A 7 75.96 -8.66 -1.08
CA SER A 7 76.25 -7.41 -0.33
C SER A 7 76.69 -6.23 -1.23
N LEU A 8 76.15 -5.00 -1.21
CA LEU A 8 75.05 -4.31 -0.53
C LEU A 8 74.96 -2.89 -1.15
N PHE A 9 73.83 -2.19 -0.97
CA PHE A 9 73.61 -0.73 -1.08
C PHE A 9 73.24 -0.05 -2.41
N LEU A 10 71.94 0.36 -2.47
CA LEU A 10 71.40 1.70 -2.83
C LEU A 10 71.48 2.13 -4.34
N ILE A 11 70.43 2.50 -5.10
CA ILE A 11 69.31 3.45 -4.92
C ILE A 11 68.25 3.25 -6.06
N LEU A 12 66.95 3.10 -5.71
CA LEU A 12 65.72 3.78 -6.24
C LEU A 12 65.43 3.78 -7.77
N ILE A 13 64.27 3.39 -8.35
CA ILE A 13 62.88 3.93 -8.22
C ILE A 13 61.86 3.00 -8.93
N LEU A 14 60.74 2.72 -8.24
CA LEU A 14 59.30 2.47 -8.59
C LEU A 14 58.90 1.93 -9.99
N VAL A 15 57.94 0.99 -10.14
CA VAL A 15 56.49 1.11 -9.85
C VAL A 15 55.85 -0.24 -9.45
N PHE A 16 54.93 -0.17 -8.48
CA PHE A 16 54.21 -1.26 -7.81
C PHE A 16 53.06 -1.87 -8.64
N ILE A 17 53.00 -3.20 -8.65
CA ILE A 17 51.78 -4.01 -8.83
C ILE A 17 51.25 -4.31 -7.42
N SER A 18 49.96 -4.08 -7.16
CA SER A 18 49.31 -4.67 -5.99
C SER A 18 47.92 -5.20 -6.34
N LEU A 19 47.86 -6.52 -6.20
CA LEU A 19 46.74 -7.42 -6.32
C LEU A 19 45.86 -7.27 -5.06
N PHE A 20 44.59 -6.90 -5.20
CA PHE A 20 43.61 -7.02 -4.10
C PHE A 20 42.66 -8.19 -4.38
N ILE A 21 42.86 -9.25 -3.61
CA ILE A 21 42.00 -10.42 -3.48
C ILE A 21 40.82 -10.01 -2.57
N PHE A 22 39.59 -10.07 -3.07
CA PHE A 22 38.40 -9.99 -2.23
C PHE A 22 38.07 -11.38 -1.67
N LEU A 23 38.26 -11.56 -0.36
CA LEU A 23 37.65 -12.63 0.41
C LEU A 23 36.24 -12.18 0.79
N ILE A 24 35.23 -12.93 0.35
CA ILE A 24 33.85 -12.77 0.80
C ILE A 24 33.77 -13.23 2.25
N SER A 25 33.53 -12.28 3.16
CA SER A 25 33.08 -12.56 4.53
C SER A 25 31.57 -12.33 4.59
N CYS A 26 30.85 -13.34 5.06
CA CYS A 26 29.44 -13.26 5.41
C CYS A 26 29.36 -12.53 6.76
N GLY A 27 28.77 -11.34 6.80
CA GLY A 27 28.63 -10.55 8.03
C GLY A 27 28.06 -9.16 7.79
N GLY A 28 26.78 -9.00 8.15
CA GLY A 28 25.97 -7.77 8.24
C GLY A 28 26.57 -6.44 7.79
N ASN A 29 26.19 -5.97 6.60
CA ASN A 29 26.28 -4.55 6.27
C ASN A 29 25.02 -3.82 6.75
N LYS A 30 25.10 -3.30 7.98
CA LYS A 30 24.40 -2.05 8.33
C LYS A 30 25.15 -0.90 7.66
N ASP A 31 24.95 -0.69 6.36
CA ASP A 31 25.63 0.42 5.70
C ASP A 31 24.96 1.74 6.10
N SER A 32 25.62 2.43 7.01
CA SER A 32 25.27 3.74 7.57
C SER A 32 26.11 4.86 6.95
N THR A 33 26.62 4.67 5.73
CA THR A 33 27.38 5.70 5.00
C THR A 33 26.97 5.81 3.54
N THR A 34 25.75 6.29 3.28
CA THR A 34 25.38 6.77 1.94
C THR A 34 25.08 8.27 2.01
N THR A 35 25.97 9.07 1.43
CA THR A 35 25.64 10.46 1.09
C THR A 35 24.39 10.44 0.23
N ALA A 36 23.39 11.25 0.58
CA ALA A 36 22.15 11.36 -0.17
C ALA A 36 22.45 11.51 -1.68
N PRO A 37 21.72 10.82 -2.57
CA PRO A 37 21.95 10.95 -4.00
C PRO A 37 21.78 12.42 -4.42
N PRO A 38 22.50 12.87 -5.46
CA PRO A 38 22.29 14.19 -6.04
C PRO A 38 20.79 14.45 -6.31
N PRO A 39 20.32 15.70 -6.16
CA PRO A 39 18.94 16.04 -6.49
C PRO A 39 18.54 15.53 -7.88
N GLY A 40 17.39 14.86 -7.96
CA GLY A 40 16.90 14.27 -9.22
C GLY A 40 17.50 12.93 -9.61
N SER A 41 18.27 12.28 -8.72
CA SER A 41 18.81 10.94 -8.96
C SER A 41 18.37 9.93 -7.89
N TRP A 42 18.29 8.67 -8.28
CA TRP A 42 18.02 7.56 -7.37
C TRP A 42 19.31 7.18 -6.63
N GLY A 43 19.17 6.89 -5.33
CA GLY A 43 20.26 6.31 -4.54
C GLY A 43 20.39 4.81 -4.75
N THR A 44 21.35 4.20 -4.04
CA THR A 44 21.50 2.75 -3.99
C THR A 44 20.30 2.11 -3.27
N ALA A 45 19.76 1.02 -3.82
CA ALA A 45 18.71 0.25 -3.17
C ALA A 45 19.24 -0.41 -1.88
N GLY A 46 18.50 -0.26 -0.79
CA GLY A 46 18.80 -0.87 0.51
C GLY A 46 17.69 -1.80 0.97
N LEU A 47 18.06 -2.82 1.75
CA LEU A 47 17.09 -3.70 2.42
C LEU A 47 16.45 -2.99 3.60
N ILE A 48 15.13 -3.13 3.74
CA ILE A 48 14.33 -2.50 4.82
C ILE A 48 13.63 -3.52 5.72
N GLU A 49 13.80 -4.80 5.40
CA GLU A 49 13.31 -5.95 6.15
C GLU A 49 14.49 -6.61 6.88
N GLY A 50 14.20 -7.43 7.90
CA GLY A 50 15.22 -8.13 8.69
C GLY A 50 15.06 -9.65 8.76
N GLY A 51 14.06 -10.20 8.09
CA GLY A 51 13.80 -11.62 7.99
C GLY A 51 14.60 -12.28 6.86
N THR A 52 14.46 -13.60 6.73
CA THR A 52 15.15 -14.37 5.67
C THR A 52 14.19 -14.96 4.64
N GLY A 53 12.88 -14.91 4.90
CA GLY A 53 11.88 -15.40 3.96
C GLY A 53 11.45 -14.32 2.98
N ASN A 54 10.72 -14.76 1.95
CA ASN A 54 10.38 -13.91 0.82
C ASN A 54 9.37 -12.82 1.22
N ALA A 55 9.67 -11.57 0.83
CA ALA A 55 8.81 -10.41 1.02
C ALA A 55 8.14 -10.00 -0.30
N TYR A 56 6.87 -9.63 -0.23
CA TYR A 56 6.05 -9.32 -1.41
C TYR A 56 5.06 -8.18 -1.18
N VAL A 57 4.57 -7.63 -2.30
CA VAL A 57 3.50 -6.62 -2.35
C VAL A 57 3.75 -5.45 -1.37
N PRO A 58 4.89 -4.75 -1.51
CA PRO A 58 5.15 -3.59 -0.67
C PRO A 58 4.17 -2.45 -1.00
N HIS A 59 3.78 -1.70 0.02
CA HIS A 59 3.05 -0.46 -0.11
C HIS A 59 3.71 0.60 0.78
N VAL A 60 3.75 1.85 0.31
CA VAL A 60 4.36 2.96 1.05
C VAL A 60 3.43 4.15 1.10
N SER A 61 3.46 4.87 2.21
CA SER A 61 2.85 6.20 2.34
C SER A 61 3.88 7.14 2.94
N MET A 62 3.85 8.41 2.54
CA MET A 62 4.81 9.45 2.93
C MET A 62 4.08 10.72 3.36
N ASP A 63 4.62 11.41 4.38
CA ASP A 63 4.13 12.71 4.84
C ASP A 63 4.85 13.87 4.11
N ALA A 64 4.38 15.09 4.34
CA ALA A 64 4.97 16.28 3.72
C ALA A 64 6.38 16.63 4.23
N SER A 65 6.80 16.05 5.37
CA SER A 65 8.14 16.21 5.95
C SER A 65 9.13 15.17 5.42
N GLY A 66 8.68 14.24 4.57
CA GLY A 66 9.49 13.17 4.01
C GLY A 66 9.66 11.95 4.91
N ASN A 67 8.91 11.82 6.01
CA ASN A 67 8.84 10.55 6.73
C ASN A 67 7.92 9.61 5.96
N ALA A 68 8.20 8.31 6.01
CA ALA A 68 7.42 7.30 5.32
C ALA A 68 7.14 6.08 6.19
N ILE A 69 6.08 5.36 5.90
CA ILE A 69 5.84 4.01 6.41
C ILE A 69 5.69 3.10 5.21
N ALA A 70 6.50 2.03 5.20
CA ALA A 70 6.35 0.92 4.28
C ALA A 70 5.72 -0.27 5.01
N VAL A 71 4.83 -0.97 4.32
CA VAL A 71 4.25 -2.26 4.74
C VAL A 71 4.43 -3.29 3.63
N TRP A 72 4.59 -4.55 4.00
CA TRP A 72 4.68 -5.68 3.07
C TRP A 72 4.20 -6.95 3.79
N TYR A 73 3.95 -8.02 3.04
CA TYR A 73 3.81 -9.34 3.66
C TYR A 73 5.07 -10.16 3.43
N GLN A 74 5.44 -10.96 4.42
CA GLN A 74 6.66 -11.75 4.40
C GLN A 74 6.40 -13.15 4.97
N ASP A 75 6.96 -14.15 4.30
CA ASP A 75 6.98 -15.54 4.75
C ASP A 75 8.03 -15.70 5.87
N ASP A 76 7.66 -16.27 7.02
CA ASP A 76 8.59 -16.58 8.12
C ASP A 76 8.99 -18.07 8.18
N GLY A 77 8.58 -18.86 7.17
CA GLY A 77 8.75 -20.32 7.10
C GLY A 77 7.59 -21.12 7.69
N ILE A 78 6.63 -20.45 8.34
CA ILE A 78 5.42 -21.04 8.90
C ILE A 78 4.19 -20.34 8.32
N ASN A 79 4.15 -19.02 8.44
CA ASN A 79 3.05 -18.15 8.07
C ASN A 79 3.54 -17.00 7.19
N ILE A 80 2.57 -16.40 6.51
CA ILE A 80 2.74 -15.12 5.83
C ILE A 80 2.21 -14.03 6.76
N ASN A 81 3.09 -13.09 7.16
CA ASN A 81 2.76 -12.07 8.15
C ASN A 81 2.93 -10.66 7.59
N ILE A 82 2.24 -9.67 8.19
CA ILE A 82 2.36 -8.27 7.80
C ILE A 82 3.44 -7.58 8.63
N TYR A 83 4.42 -7.03 7.93
CA TYR A 83 5.49 -6.22 8.50
C TYR A 83 5.33 -4.77 8.10
N ALA A 84 5.84 -3.89 8.97
CA ALA A 84 6.00 -2.48 8.68
C ALA A 84 7.39 -1.99 9.10
N ASN A 85 7.92 -1.01 8.38
CA ASN A 85 9.08 -0.23 8.80
C ASN A 85 8.82 1.25 8.54
N ARG A 86 9.36 2.10 9.41
CA ARG A 86 9.22 3.55 9.33
C ARG A 86 10.54 4.18 8.89
N TYR A 87 10.46 5.01 7.87
CA TYR A 87 11.51 5.91 7.46
C TYR A 87 11.35 7.25 8.15
N VAL A 88 12.41 7.75 8.75
CA VAL A 88 12.49 9.11 9.29
C VAL A 88 13.44 9.91 8.41
N ALA A 89 12.98 11.05 7.89
CA ALA A 89 13.80 11.91 7.06
C ALA A 89 15.08 12.32 7.82
N GLY A 90 16.24 12.07 7.20
CA GLY A 90 17.56 12.36 7.79
C GLY A 90 18.10 11.31 8.77
N ALA A 91 17.28 10.36 9.24
CA ALA A 91 17.75 9.24 10.08
C ALA A 91 17.70 7.88 9.38
N GLY A 92 16.84 7.72 8.37
CA GLY A 92 16.72 6.50 7.59
C GLY A 92 15.61 5.56 8.07
N TRP A 93 15.66 4.31 7.61
CA TRP A 93 14.75 3.25 8.03
C TRP A 93 15.06 2.78 9.46
N GLY A 94 14.01 2.49 10.22
CA GLY A 94 14.10 1.84 11.52
C GLY A 94 14.21 0.32 11.41
N THR A 95 13.71 -0.36 12.43
CA THR A 95 13.60 -1.82 12.47
C THR A 95 12.21 -2.24 12.03
N ALA A 96 12.14 -3.19 11.09
CA ALA A 96 10.86 -3.79 10.69
C ALA A 96 10.22 -4.56 11.86
N GLY A 97 8.90 -4.44 12.00
CA GLY A 97 8.14 -5.15 13.03
C GLY A 97 6.80 -5.66 12.50
N LEU A 98 6.30 -6.72 13.13
CA LEU A 98 4.95 -7.25 12.89
C LEU A 98 3.91 -6.23 13.34
N ILE A 99 2.85 -6.09 12.54
CA ILE A 99 1.72 -5.19 12.84
C ILE A 99 0.38 -5.89 12.92
N GLU A 100 0.38 -7.20 12.68
CA GLU A 100 -0.76 -8.09 12.88
C GLU A 100 -0.62 -8.85 14.21
N GLY A 101 -1.65 -9.58 14.62
CA GLY A 101 -1.60 -10.40 15.85
C GLY A 101 -2.29 -11.77 15.73
N GLY A 102 -2.69 -12.17 14.53
CA GLY A 102 -3.40 -13.41 14.24
C GLY A 102 -2.48 -14.55 13.80
N ALA A 103 -2.89 -15.79 14.03
CA ALA A 103 -2.07 -16.97 13.72
C ALA A 103 -2.13 -17.43 12.25
N GLY A 104 -3.01 -16.84 11.43
CA GLY A 104 -3.19 -17.24 10.03
C GLY A 104 -2.55 -16.28 9.04
N ASN A 105 -2.41 -16.75 7.80
CA ASN A 105 -1.75 -15.99 6.73
C ASN A 105 -2.45 -14.66 6.45
N ALA A 106 -1.65 -13.60 6.39
CA ALA A 106 -2.06 -12.24 6.13
C ALA A 106 -1.44 -11.72 4.82
N PHE A 107 -2.22 -10.99 4.03
CA PHE A 107 -1.82 -10.62 2.68
C PHE A 107 -2.28 -9.22 2.27
N VAL A 108 -1.64 -8.72 1.20
CA VAL A 108 -1.99 -7.49 0.47
C VAL A 108 -2.20 -6.30 1.43
N PRO A 109 -1.18 -5.95 2.24
CA PRO A 109 -1.30 -4.80 3.10
C PRO A 109 -1.34 -3.50 2.29
N ARG A 110 -2.06 -2.52 2.81
CA ARG A 110 -2.08 -1.13 2.35
C ARG A 110 -1.88 -0.23 3.56
N VAL A 111 -1.24 0.91 3.36
CA VAL A 111 -1.03 1.91 4.42
C VAL A 111 -1.29 3.31 3.89
N SER A 112 -1.91 4.16 4.69
CA SER A 112 -2.10 5.58 4.40
C SER A 112 -1.81 6.39 5.66
N MET A 113 -1.09 7.50 5.51
CA MET A 113 -0.72 8.43 6.58
C MET A 113 -1.48 9.74 6.46
N ASP A 114 -1.72 10.39 7.59
CA ASP A 114 -2.17 11.78 7.61
C ASP A 114 -1.05 12.71 7.10
N GLY A 115 -1.42 13.95 6.73
CA GLY A 115 -0.48 14.91 6.15
C GLY A 115 0.67 15.32 7.09
N SER A 116 0.52 15.10 8.40
CA SER A 116 1.55 15.40 9.40
C SER A 116 2.49 14.22 9.69
N GLY A 117 2.14 13.01 9.25
CA GLY A 117 2.82 11.77 9.60
C GLY A 117 2.65 11.35 11.07
N SER A 118 1.73 11.99 11.81
CA SER A 118 1.46 11.69 13.22
C SER A 118 0.63 10.42 13.37
N ASN A 119 -0.25 10.16 12.40
CA ASN A 119 -1.08 8.96 12.36
C ASN A 119 -0.94 8.24 11.01
N ALA A 120 -0.97 6.91 11.06
CA ALA A 120 -1.15 6.06 9.89
C ALA A 120 -2.14 4.96 10.20
N ILE A 121 -2.80 4.44 9.16
CA ILE A 121 -3.60 3.24 9.26
C ILE A 121 -3.10 2.26 8.22
N ALA A 122 -2.80 1.04 8.66
CA ALA A 122 -2.59 -0.09 7.78
C ALA A 122 -3.86 -0.96 7.76
N VAL A 123 -4.17 -1.53 6.60
CA VAL A 123 -5.22 -2.54 6.41
C VAL A 123 -4.68 -3.73 5.63
N TRP A 124 -5.18 -4.94 5.91
CA TRP A 124 -4.83 -6.17 5.22
C TRP A 124 -5.98 -7.17 5.33
N TYR A 125 -5.91 -8.28 4.58
CA TYR A 125 -6.80 -9.41 4.83
C TYR A 125 -6.04 -10.58 5.44
N GLN A 126 -6.63 -11.24 6.44
CA GLN A 126 -5.98 -12.30 7.21
C GLN A 126 -6.92 -13.49 7.42
N HIS A 127 -6.36 -14.70 7.30
CA HIS A 127 -7.11 -15.93 7.49
C HIS A 127 -7.33 -16.22 8.99
N ASP A 128 -8.56 -16.47 9.40
CA ASP A 128 -8.91 -16.78 10.80
C ASP A 128 -8.97 -18.30 11.11
N GLY A 129 -8.68 -19.13 10.12
CA GLY A 129 -8.83 -20.59 10.18
C GLY A 129 -10.04 -21.12 9.39
N THR A 130 -10.98 -20.23 9.04
CA THR A 130 -12.18 -20.55 8.24
C THR A 130 -12.24 -19.72 6.96
N ARG A 131 -11.92 -18.44 7.04
CA ARG A 131 -12.06 -17.47 5.94
C ARG A 131 -11.10 -16.29 6.11
N TYR A 132 -11.03 -15.45 5.09
CA TYR A 132 -10.26 -14.21 5.13
C TYR A 132 -11.12 -13.04 5.62
N ASN A 133 -10.60 -12.26 6.55
CA ASN A 133 -11.27 -11.10 7.11
C ASN A 133 -10.41 -9.84 6.97
N ILE A 134 -11.03 -8.65 7.01
CA ILE A 134 -10.30 -7.37 6.91
C ILE A 134 -9.89 -6.86 8.28
N TRP A 135 -8.59 -6.68 8.47
CA TRP A 135 -8.00 -6.15 9.69
C TRP A 135 -7.36 -4.80 9.44
N ALA A 136 -7.30 -3.99 10.49
CA ALA A 136 -6.59 -2.72 10.50
C ALA A 136 -5.71 -2.56 11.73
N ASN A 137 -4.66 -1.74 11.65
CA ASN A 137 -3.91 -1.30 12.82
C ASN A 137 -3.53 0.19 12.74
N ARG A 138 -3.62 0.82 13.90
CA ARG A 138 -3.21 2.17 14.31
C ARG A 138 -1.71 2.40 14.41
N TYR A 139 -1.05 3.17 13.55
CA TYR A 139 0.22 3.81 13.93
C TYR A 139 -0.01 5.20 14.53
N VAL A 140 0.58 5.48 15.70
CA VAL A 140 0.64 6.81 16.30
C VAL A 140 2.10 7.18 16.59
N ALA A 141 2.54 8.34 16.13
CA ALA A 141 3.90 8.81 16.36
C ALA A 141 4.22 8.88 17.86
N GLY A 142 5.37 8.32 18.25
CA GLY A 142 5.80 8.20 19.64
C GLY A 142 5.22 7.01 20.42
N ALA A 143 4.07 6.46 19.99
CA ALA A 143 3.49 5.26 20.60
C ALA A 143 3.77 3.98 19.80
N GLY A 144 3.90 4.10 18.47
CA GLY A 144 4.09 2.96 17.57
C GLY A 144 2.77 2.41 17.03
N TRP A 145 2.80 1.15 16.59
CA TRP A 145 1.61 0.40 16.19
C TRP A 145 0.82 -0.04 17.42
N GLY A 146 -0.51 0.02 17.32
CA GLY A 146 -1.44 -0.46 18.33
C GLY A 146 -1.76 -1.95 18.18
N THR A 147 -2.95 -2.32 18.61
CA THR A 147 -3.51 -3.67 18.42
C THR A 147 -4.32 -3.72 17.13
N ALA A 148 -4.15 -4.80 16.36
CA ALA A 148 -4.96 -5.03 15.17
C ALA A 148 -6.43 -5.26 15.54
N GLU A 149 -7.34 -4.66 14.77
CA GLU A 149 -8.79 -4.75 14.95
C GLU A 149 -9.47 -5.22 13.67
N LEU A 150 -10.51 -6.05 13.82
CA LEU A 150 -11.37 -6.50 12.73
C LEU A 150 -12.30 -5.34 12.33
N ILE A 151 -12.33 -4.97 11.05
CA ILE A 151 -13.10 -3.80 10.56
C ILE A 151 -14.25 -4.15 9.62
N GLU A 152 -14.28 -5.37 9.14
CA GLU A 152 -15.48 -5.94 8.52
C GLU A 152 -16.33 -6.60 9.60
N THR A 153 -17.65 -6.58 9.43
CA THR A 153 -18.60 -7.10 10.44
C THR A 153 -19.48 -8.22 9.89
N ASP A 154 -19.31 -8.57 8.62
CA ASP A 154 -20.14 -9.58 7.94
C ASP A 154 -19.36 -10.89 7.81
N ASP A 155 -19.48 -11.67 8.86
CA ASP A 155 -18.66 -12.84 9.07
C ASP A 155 -19.11 -14.09 8.26
N ILE A 156 -19.72 -13.92 7.09
CA ILE A 156 -20.28 -15.02 6.30
C ILE A 156 -19.21 -15.76 5.50
N ARG A 157 -18.38 -15.06 4.74
CA ARG A 157 -17.35 -15.60 3.84
C ARG A 157 -16.17 -14.63 3.72
N ASP A 158 -15.25 -14.94 2.81
CA ASP A 158 -14.05 -14.15 2.56
C ASP A 158 -14.35 -12.67 2.27
N ALA A 159 -13.53 -11.81 2.87
CA ALA A 159 -13.32 -10.41 2.54
C ALA A 159 -11.85 -10.20 2.14
N ARG A 160 -11.59 -9.51 1.03
CA ARG A 160 -10.24 -9.42 0.44
C ARG A 160 -9.95 -8.06 -0.22
N ASN A 161 -8.67 -7.87 -0.56
CA ASN A 161 -8.11 -6.70 -1.25
C ASN A 161 -8.55 -5.34 -0.69
N PRO A 162 -8.34 -5.08 0.61
CA PRO A 162 -8.70 -3.80 1.19
C PRO A 162 -7.83 -2.66 0.63
N GLN A 163 -8.43 -1.49 0.47
CA GLN A 163 -7.75 -0.22 0.23
C GLN A 163 -8.11 0.75 1.36
N ILE A 164 -7.25 1.73 1.61
CA ILE A 164 -7.41 2.72 2.68
C ILE A 164 -6.93 4.09 2.20
N SER A 165 -7.63 5.14 2.59
CA SER A 165 -7.18 6.52 2.43
C SER A 165 -7.51 7.32 3.69
N VAL A 166 -6.54 8.11 4.15
CA VAL A 166 -6.58 8.93 5.37
C VAL A 166 -6.59 10.41 4.98
N ASP A 167 -7.43 11.21 5.63
CA ASP A 167 -7.46 12.67 5.47
C ASP A 167 -6.45 13.38 6.38
N GLY A 168 -6.27 14.69 6.20
CA GLY A 168 -5.35 15.49 7.01
C GLY A 168 -5.70 15.57 8.50
N SER A 169 -6.92 15.18 8.89
CA SER A 169 -7.39 15.12 10.28
C SER A 169 -7.27 13.73 10.91
N GLY A 170 -6.75 12.75 10.16
CA GLY A 170 -6.60 11.37 10.62
C GLY A 170 -7.89 10.54 10.56
N ASN A 171 -8.97 11.03 9.93
CA ASN A 171 -10.11 10.18 9.57
C ASN A 171 -9.74 9.35 8.35
N ALA A 172 -10.41 8.21 8.19
CA ALA A 172 -10.10 7.32 7.07
C ALA A 172 -11.32 6.61 6.53
N VAL A 173 -11.22 6.15 5.28
CA VAL A 173 -12.17 5.25 4.66
C VAL A 173 -11.43 4.02 4.16
N ALA A 174 -11.82 2.85 4.66
CA ALA A 174 -11.42 1.56 4.12
C ALA A 174 -12.50 1.05 3.17
N VAL A 175 -12.09 0.44 2.06
CA VAL A 175 -12.98 -0.28 1.13
C VAL A 175 -12.40 -1.64 0.80
N TRP A 176 -13.24 -2.64 0.57
CA TRP A 176 -12.84 -4.00 0.20
C TRP A 176 -13.96 -4.68 -0.58
N PHE A 177 -13.67 -5.85 -1.15
CA PHE A 177 -14.72 -6.72 -1.69
C PHE A 177 -14.95 -7.93 -0.77
N GLN A 178 -16.20 -8.35 -0.63
CA GLN A 178 -16.62 -9.40 0.30
C GLN A 178 -17.69 -10.29 -0.32
N ASN A 179 -17.56 -11.60 -0.10
CA ASN A 179 -18.45 -12.58 -0.72
C ASN A 179 -19.71 -12.77 0.15
N ASP A 180 -20.89 -12.64 -0.45
CA ASP A 180 -22.17 -12.87 0.24
C ASP A 180 -22.70 -14.31 0.11
N GLY A 181 -21.91 -15.20 -0.50
CA GLY A 181 -22.28 -16.57 -0.85
C GLY A 181 -22.77 -16.76 -2.27
N THR A 182 -23.05 -15.67 -2.99
CA THR A 182 -23.46 -15.70 -4.40
C THR A 182 -22.46 -14.92 -5.27
N ARG A 183 -22.00 -13.76 -4.79
CA ARG A 183 -21.16 -12.81 -5.54
C ARG A 183 -20.24 -12.04 -4.61
N TRP A 184 -19.34 -11.25 -5.21
CA TRP A 184 -18.52 -10.28 -4.49
C TRP A 184 -19.19 -8.91 -4.51
N ASN A 185 -19.22 -8.23 -3.35
CA ASN A 185 -19.83 -6.91 -3.18
C ASN A 185 -18.80 -5.93 -2.62
N ILE A 186 -18.97 -4.62 -2.88
CA ILE A 186 -18.08 -3.60 -2.30
C ILE A 186 -18.62 -3.10 -0.98
N TRP A 187 -17.78 -3.22 0.04
CA TRP A 187 -18.04 -2.74 1.39
C TRP A 187 -17.09 -1.61 1.74
N ALA A 188 -17.54 -0.76 2.66
CA ALA A 188 -16.72 0.29 3.24
C ALA A 188 -16.93 0.40 4.75
N ASN A 189 -15.90 0.81 5.47
CA ASN A 189 -16.00 1.27 6.85
C ASN A 189 -15.19 2.57 7.02
N ARG A 190 -15.65 3.43 7.94
CA ARG A 190 -15.07 4.74 8.19
C ARG A 190 -14.44 4.76 9.58
N TYR A 191 -13.20 5.22 9.63
CA TYR A 191 -12.53 5.54 10.88
C TYR A 191 -12.69 7.03 11.19
N VAL A 192 -13.09 7.34 12.42
CA VAL A 192 -13.16 8.72 12.94
C VAL A 192 -12.09 8.90 14.03
N ALA A 193 -11.23 9.90 13.85
CA ALA A 193 -10.14 10.20 14.78
C ALA A 193 -10.66 10.44 16.21
N GLY A 194 -10.06 9.71 17.16
CA GLY A 194 -10.44 9.77 18.58
C GLY A 194 -11.72 8.99 18.92
N VAL A 195 -12.43 8.41 17.94
CA VAL A 195 -13.64 7.63 18.16
C VAL A 195 -13.42 6.15 17.86
N GLY A 196 -12.93 5.81 16.67
CA GLY A 196 -12.85 4.41 16.23
C GLY A 196 -13.39 4.17 14.83
N TRP A 197 -13.43 2.89 14.45
CA TRP A 197 -14.20 2.45 13.28
C TRP A 197 -15.69 2.46 13.57
N GLY A 198 -16.48 2.72 12.51
CA GLY A 198 -17.92 2.55 12.54
C GLY A 198 -18.33 1.11 12.19
N THR A 199 -19.54 1.00 11.65
CA THR A 199 -20.08 -0.26 11.10
C THR A 199 -19.81 -0.31 9.60
N ALA A 200 -19.35 -1.47 9.12
CA ALA A 200 -19.18 -1.69 7.68
C ALA A 200 -20.53 -1.69 6.95
N GLY A 201 -20.56 -1.16 5.74
CA GLY A 201 -21.77 -1.14 4.91
C GLY A 201 -21.48 -1.31 3.42
N LEU A 202 -22.43 -1.90 2.71
CA LEU A 202 -22.45 -1.98 1.25
C LEU A 202 -22.50 -0.58 0.64
N ILE A 203 -21.67 -0.35 -0.38
CA ILE A 203 -21.62 0.93 -1.12
C ILE A 203 -22.01 0.79 -2.59
N GLU A 204 -22.26 -0.44 -3.02
CA GLU A 204 -22.87 -0.79 -4.29
C GLU A 204 -24.24 -1.42 -4.00
N THR A 205 -25.16 -1.30 -4.96
CA THR A 205 -26.53 -1.79 -4.83
C THR A 205 -27.01 -2.53 -6.07
N ASP A 206 -26.09 -2.90 -6.97
CA ASP A 206 -26.40 -3.56 -8.24
C ASP A 206 -26.10 -5.04 -8.12
N ASP A 207 -27.16 -5.82 -7.97
CA ASP A 207 -27.07 -7.23 -7.63
C ASP A 207 -26.95 -8.16 -8.84
N THR A 208 -26.68 -7.59 -10.02
CA THR A 208 -26.61 -8.34 -11.28
C THR A 208 -25.38 -9.25 -11.36
N GLY A 209 -24.25 -8.80 -10.82
CA GLY A 209 -22.97 -9.51 -10.92
C GLY A 209 -21.99 -9.11 -9.81
N SER A 210 -20.77 -9.65 -9.89
CA SER A 210 -19.73 -9.39 -8.88
C SER A 210 -19.06 -8.03 -9.07
N ALA A 211 -18.82 -7.34 -7.96
CA ALA A 211 -18.03 -6.11 -7.88
C ALA A 211 -16.65 -6.39 -7.25
N ASN A 212 -15.59 -5.85 -7.85
CA ASN A 212 -14.21 -6.20 -7.53
C ASN A 212 -13.23 -5.02 -7.69
N SER A 213 -12.01 -5.21 -7.17
CA SER A 213 -10.90 -4.24 -7.19
C SER A 213 -11.30 -2.80 -6.82
N PRO A 214 -11.88 -2.58 -5.64
CA PRO A 214 -12.21 -1.24 -5.21
C PRO A 214 -10.95 -0.42 -4.96
N GLN A 215 -11.07 0.90 -5.12
CA GLN A 215 -10.10 1.93 -4.73
C GLN A 215 -10.86 3.05 -4.04
N VAL A 216 -10.18 3.80 -3.16
CA VAL A 216 -10.79 4.93 -2.45
C VAL A 216 -9.79 6.06 -2.27
N SER A 217 -10.27 7.30 -2.34
CA SER A 217 -9.49 8.49 -2.00
C SER A 217 -10.36 9.47 -1.22
N VAL A 218 -9.79 10.00 -0.13
CA VAL A 218 -10.46 10.93 0.80
C VAL A 218 -9.87 12.34 0.60
N ALA A 219 -10.75 13.33 0.44
CA ALA A 219 -10.41 14.75 0.39
C ALA A 219 -10.14 15.31 1.80
N ALA A 220 -9.52 16.48 1.87
CA ALA A 220 -9.17 17.13 3.13
C ALA A 220 -10.37 17.48 4.03
N ASP A 221 -11.57 17.60 3.45
CA ASP A 221 -12.82 17.86 4.18
C ASP A 221 -13.56 16.59 4.63
N GLY A 222 -12.95 15.42 4.43
CA GLY A 222 -13.50 14.12 4.81
C GLY A 222 -14.49 13.53 3.82
N ASN A 223 -14.78 14.20 2.70
CA ASN A 223 -15.50 13.58 1.58
C ASN A 223 -14.62 12.51 0.94
N ALA A 224 -15.21 11.47 0.39
CA ALA A 224 -14.45 10.40 -0.26
C ALA A 224 -15.12 9.97 -1.56
N ILE A 225 -14.32 9.40 -2.47
CA ILE A 225 -14.83 8.73 -3.66
C ILE A 225 -14.23 7.34 -3.71
N ALA A 226 -15.11 6.35 -3.85
CA ALA A 226 -14.73 4.97 -4.14
C ALA A 226 -15.02 4.65 -5.60
N VAL A 227 -14.13 3.88 -6.24
CA VAL A 227 -14.30 3.36 -7.60
C VAL A 227 -14.01 1.86 -7.62
N TRP A 228 -14.72 1.11 -8.46
CA TRP A 228 -14.53 -0.35 -8.62
C TRP A 228 -14.98 -0.76 -10.03
N TYR A 229 -14.70 -2.00 -10.41
CA TYR A 229 -15.36 -2.60 -11.58
C TYR A 229 -16.45 -3.58 -11.15
N GLN A 230 -17.52 -3.68 -11.91
CA GLN A 230 -18.69 -4.50 -11.60
C GLN A 230 -19.30 -5.11 -12.85
N ASP A 231 -19.58 -6.41 -12.78
CA ASP A 231 -20.25 -7.18 -13.82
C ASP A 231 -21.75 -6.83 -13.89
N ASP A 232 -22.22 -6.43 -15.07
CA ASP A 232 -23.64 -6.13 -15.36
C ASP A 232 -24.39 -7.33 -15.98
N GLY A 233 -23.79 -8.52 -15.92
CA GLY A 233 -24.30 -9.75 -16.53
C GLY A 233 -23.92 -9.91 -18.01
N THR A 234 -23.31 -8.88 -18.61
CA THR A 234 -22.77 -8.92 -19.98
C THR A 234 -21.28 -8.59 -20.01
N ARG A 235 -20.83 -7.65 -19.18
CA ARG A 235 -19.46 -7.12 -19.15
C ARG A 235 -19.13 -6.44 -17.82
N ASP A 236 -17.85 -6.22 -17.58
CA ASP A 236 -17.39 -5.41 -16.46
C ASP A 236 -17.43 -3.91 -16.77
N ASN A 237 -17.92 -3.12 -15.81
CA ASN A 237 -18.11 -1.68 -15.91
C ASN A 237 -17.42 -0.94 -14.76
N ILE A 238 -16.88 0.26 -14.98
CA ILE A 238 -16.38 1.11 -13.89
C ILE A 238 -17.52 1.90 -13.23
N ARG A 239 -17.71 1.63 -11.95
CA ARG A 239 -18.67 2.32 -11.07
C ARG A 239 -17.94 3.20 -10.06
N ALA A 240 -18.62 4.25 -9.61
CA ALA A 240 -18.16 5.10 -8.51
C ALA A 240 -19.29 5.40 -7.53
N ASN A 241 -18.95 5.60 -6.26
CA ASN A 241 -19.87 6.18 -5.29
C ASN A 241 -19.13 7.24 -4.46
N ARG A 242 -19.84 8.28 -4.05
CA ARG A 242 -19.29 9.39 -3.28
C ARG A 242 -19.83 9.37 -1.87
N TYR A 243 -18.92 9.49 -0.92
CA TYR A 243 -19.22 9.73 0.47
C TYR A 243 -19.21 11.23 0.77
N VAL A 244 -20.31 11.73 1.33
CA VAL A 244 -20.39 13.10 1.85
C VAL A 244 -20.31 13.08 3.37
N ALA A 245 -19.33 13.79 3.93
CA ALA A 245 -19.12 13.84 5.37
C ALA A 245 -20.37 14.32 6.11
N GLY A 246 -20.79 13.55 7.11
CA GLY A 246 -22.00 13.81 7.90
C GLY A 246 -23.32 13.37 7.23
N ILE A 247 -23.29 12.95 5.96
CA ILE A 247 -24.48 12.44 5.24
C ILE A 247 -24.38 10.95 4.99
N GLY A 248 -23.24 10.47 4.46
CA GLY A 248 -23.06 9.07 4.08
C GLY A 248 -22.72 8.88 2.61
N TRP A 249 -22.74 7.62 2.18
CA TRP A 249 -22.61 7.23 0.78
C TRP A 249 -23.86 7.60 -0.03
N GLY A 250 -23.66 8.02 -1.27
CA GLY A 250 -24.73 8.23 -2.23
C GLY A 250 -25.13 6.95 -2.97
N THR A 251 -25.63 7.13 -4.19
CA THR A 251 -25.92 6.03 -5.12
C THR A 251 -24.73 5.82 -6.06
N ALA A 252 -24.38 4.56 -6.32
CA ALA A 252 -23.32 4.23 -7.27
C ALA A 252 -23.71 4.65 -8.71
N GLU A 253 -22.77 5.26 -9.43
CA GLU A 253 -22.95 5.75 -10.80
C GLU A 253 -21.92 5.10 -11.75
N LEU A 254 -22.31 4.90 -13.01
CA LEU A 254 -21.40 4.48 -14.07
C LEU A 254 -20.53 5.67 -14.48
N ILE A 255 -19.21 5.49 -14.55
CA ILE A 255 -18.29 6.58 -14.92
C ILE A 255 -17.56 6.37 -16.25
N GLU A 256 -17.77 5.24 -16.91
CA GLU A 256 -17.37 5.04 -18.30
C GLU A 256 -18.49 5.45 -19.26
N THR A 257 -18.11 5.79 -20.49
CA THR A 257 -19.05 6.24 -21.53
C THR A 257 -19.11 5.30 -22.73
N ASP A 258 -18.05 4.53 -22.97
CA ASP A 258 -18.01 3.50 -24.00
C ASP A 258 -18.49 2.20 -23.37
N ASN A 259 -19.41 1.51 -24.03
CA ASN A 259 -20.00 0.27 -23.54
C ASN A 259 -19.71 -0.93 -24.46
N THR A 260 -18.63 -0.84 -25.24
CA THR A 260 -18.26 -1.85 -26.24
C THR A 260 -17.62 -3.12 -25.67
N GLY A 261 -17.00 -3.05 -24.49
CA GLY A 261 -16.36 -4.20 -23.85
C GLY A 261 -16.04 -3.94 -22.37
N ASP A 262 -15.33 -4.90 -21.77
CA ASP A 262 -14.95 -4.88 -20.34
C ASP A 262 -14.08 -3.68 -19.98
N ALA A 263 -14.32 -3.14 -18.78
CA ALA A 263 -13.47 -2.15 -18.13
C ALA A 263 -13.07 -2.63 -16.72
N ARG A 264 -11.77 -2.56 -16.39
CA ARG A 264 -11.25 -3.12 -15.13
C ARG A 264 -10.07 -2.31 -14.56
N ASN A 265 -9.71 -2.68 -13.32
CA ASN A 265 -8.60 -2.14 -12.52
C ASN A 265 -8.57 -0.61 -12.49
N PRO A 266 -9.63 0.01 -11.95
CA PRO A 266 -9.64 1.46 -11.80
C PRO A 266 -8.59 1.89 -10.76
N GLN A 267 -8.15 3.14 -10.88
CA GLN A 267 -7.42 3.90 -9.87
C GLN A 267 -8.06 5.27 -9.74
N ILE A 268 -7.96 5.88 -8.56
CA ILE A 268 -8.51 7.21 -8.29
C ILE A 268 -7.55 8.05 -7.45
N SER A 269 -7.53 9.35 -7.72
CA SER A 269 -6.92 10.35 -6.86
C SER A 269 -7.83 11.56 -6.72
N VAL A 270 -7.88 12.14 -5.52
CA VAL A 270 -8.67 13.32 -5.18
C VAL A 270 -7.73 14.43 -4.69
N ASP A 271 -7.94 15.66 -5.16
CA ASP A 271 -7.20 16.82 -4.69
C ASP A 271 -7.76 17.40 -3.39
N GLY A 272 -7.06 18.36 -2.79
CA GLY A 272 -7.50 19.01 -1.55
C GLY A 272 -8.81 19.80 -1.67
N SER A 273 -9.27 20.09 -2.88
CA SER A 273 -10.56 20.76 -3.14
C SER A 273 -11.72 19.77 -3.34
N GLY A 274 -11.42 18.47 -3.46
CA GLY A 274 -12.39 17.41 -3.72
C GLY A 274 -12.66 17.16 -5.21
N ASN A 275 -11.83 17.67 -6.13
CA ASN A 275 -11.85 17.22 -7.53
C ASN A 275 -11.16 15.87 -7.63
N ALA A 276 -11.63 15.01 -8.53
CA ALA A 276 -11.08 13.67 -8.69
C ALA A 276 -10.76 13.32 -10.14
N ILE A 277 -9.78 12.45 -10.32
CA ILE A 277 -9.50 11.78 -11.58
C ILE A 277 -9.51 10.28 -11.32
N ALA A 278 -10.35 9.56 -12.06
CA ALA A 278 -10.32 8.11 -12.14
C ALA A 278 -9.69 7.68 -13.46
N VAL A 279 -8.89 6.62 -13.44
CA VAL A 279 -8.29 5.99 -14.63
C VAL A 279 -8.49 4.49 -14.60
N TRP A 280 -8.63 3.84 -15.75
CA TRP A 280 -8.82 2.39 -15.85
C TRP A 280 -8.37 1.88 -17.23
N TYR A 281 -8.32 0.56 -17.42
CA TYR A 281 -8.21 0.00 -18.76
C TYR A 281 -9.54 -0.53 -19.27
N GLN A 282 -9.81 -0.38 -20.57
CA GLN A 282 -11.07 -0.76 -21.19
C GLN A 282 -10.90 -1.29 -22.62
N ASN A 283 -11.66 -2.33 -22.96
CA ASN A 283 -11.68 -2.92 -24.30
C ASN A 283 -12.65 -2.15 -25.22
N ASP A 284 -12.17 -1.66 -26.37
CA ASP A 284 -12.98 -0.94 -27.38
C ASP A 284 -13.58 -1.87 -28.46
N GLY A 285 -13.64 -3.18 -28.18
CA GLY A 285 -13.99 -4.23 -29.14
C GLY A 285 -12.82 -4.73 -30.00
N THR A 286 -11.67 -4.04 -30.00
CA THR A 286 -10.47 -4.46 -30.78
C THR A 286 -9.19 -4.53 -29.94
N ARG A 287 -9.03 -3.66 -28.95
CA ARG A 287 -7.83 -3.56 -28.11
C ARG A 287 -8.17 -2.95 -26.75
N TRP A 288 -7.21 -3.06 -25.82
CA TRP A 288 -7.28 -2.44 -24.50
C TRP A 288 -6.69 -1.03 -24.53
N ASN A 289 -7.43 -0.06 -23.97
CA ASN A 289 -7.07 1.35 -23.87
C ASN A 289 -6.98 1.78 -22.42
N ILE A 290 -6.22 2.82 -22.11
CA ILE A 290 -6.29 3.52 -20.82
C ILE A 290 -7.25 4.70 -20.97
N LEU A 291 -8.30 4.73 -20.16
CA LEU A 291 -9.30 5.78 -20.14
C LEU A 291 -9.24 6.53 -18.82
N ALA A 292 -9.80 7.74 -18.82
CA ALA A 292 -9.89 8.58 -17.64
C ALA A 292 -11.22 9.34 -17.61
N ASN A 293 -11.76 9.58 -16.42
CA ASN A 293 -12.86 10.49 -16.19
C ASN A 293 -12.54 11.43 -15.01
N ARG A 294 -12.99 12.67 -15.12
CA ARG A 294 -12.75 13.75 -14.16
C ARG A 294 -14.05 14.14 -13.47
N PHE A 295 -14.04 14.08 -12.14
CA PHE A 295 -15.08 14.65 -11.30
C PHE A 295 -14.69 16.06 -10.86
N ASN A 296 -15.57 17.03 -11.10
CA ASN A 296 -15.42 18.40 -10.63
C ASN A 296 -16.39 18.66 -9.50
N ARG A 297 -15.87 19.04 -8.33
CA ARG A 297 -16.74 19.44 -7.24
C ARG A 297 -17.37 20.80 -7.58
N ILE A 298 -18.70 20.86 -7.50
CA ILE A 298 -19.42 22.13 -7.57
C ILE A 298 -19.56 22.66 -6.13
N LEU A 299 -19.03 23.85 -5.87
CA LEU A 299 -19.36 24.61 -4.67
C LEU A 299 -20.72 25.26 -4.92
N LEU A 300 -21.74 24.84 -4.16
CA LEU A 300 -23.03 25.52 -4.11
C LEU A 300 -22.99 26.63 -3.06
#